data_AF-A0A7C8I4Y8-F1
#
_entry.id   AF-A0A7C8I4Y8-F1
#
_cell.length_a   1.000
_cell.length_b   1.000
_cell.length_c   1.000
_cell.angle_alpha   90.00
_cell.angle_beta   90.00
_cell.angle_gamma   90.00
#
_symmetry.space_group_name_H-M   'P 1'
#
loop_
_entity.id
_entity.type
_entity.pdbx_description
1 polymer ?
#
loop_
_entity_poly.entity_id
_entity_poly.type
_entity_poly.pdbx_seq_one_letter_code
_entity_poly.pdbx_strand_id
1 'polypeptide(L)'
;MSFRGAPRGRGFSGGGGRGGFVPRGGRGGSSFGPPDQVYEMGTFVHDVEGEMFCQSINVKIPYFNAPIYLENKTPVGKVDEVLGPLNQVYFTIKPQEGIQAKSFKAGDKFYIGGDKLLPLEKCVRTHQLPAPY
;
A
#
# COMPACT_ATOMS: atom_id res chain seq x y z
N MET A 1 41.63 20.07 54.88
CA MET A 1 42.71 19.17 54.43
C MET A 1 42.15 18.35 53.27
N SER A 2 42.42 18.75 52.03
CA SER A 2 41.84 18.15 50.82
C SER A 2 42.93 17.36 50.10
N PHE A 3 42.66 16.08 49.85
CA PHE A 3 43.62 15.13 49.32
C PHE A 3 43.78 15.24 47.79
N ARG A 4 45.04 15.42 47.35
CA ARG A 4 45.77 14.80 46.21
C ARG A 4 45.16 14.96 44.80
N GLY A 5 45.78 15.60 43.82
CA GLY A 5 47.18 15.51 43.40
C GLY A 5 47.35 14.47 42.28
N ALA A 6 47.39 14.91 41.01
CA ALA A 6 47.74 14.16 39.77
C ALA A 6 49.20 13.61 39.81
N PRO A 7 49.80 12.86 38.83
CA PRO A 7 49.48 12.71 37.39
C PRO A 7 49.90 11.38 36.66
N ARG A 8 49.68 11.33 35.32
CA ARG A 8 50.52 10.77 34.21
C ARG A 8 51.00 9.29 34.18
N GLY A 9 50.78 8.66 33.01
CA GLY A 9 51.66 7.64 32.40
C GLY A 9 50.87 6.45 31.79
N ARG A 10 50.54 6.41 30.49
CA ARG A 10 51.35 6.10 29.28
C ARG A 10 51.68 4.59 29.13
N GLY A 11 51.17 3.99 28.03
CA GLY A 11 51.56 2.67 27.50
C GLY A 11 50.34 1.76 27.24
N PHE A 12 49.60 1.87 26.13
CA PHE A 12 49.85 1.34 24.79
C PHE A 12 50.19 -0.17 24.74
N SER A 13 49.17 -0.99 24.44
CA SER A 13 49.24 -2.28 23.71
C SER A 13 47.80 -2.82 23.64
N GLY A 14 47.16 -3.15 22.53
CA GLY A 14 47.56 -3.27 21.15
C GLY A 14 46.37 -3.86 20.37
N GLY A 15 46.36 -3.67 19.05
CA GLY A 15 45.47 -4.37 18.11
C GLY A 15 44.02 -3.87 18.13
N GLY A 16 43.40 -3.47 17.04
CA GLY A 16 43.60 -3.86 15.66
C GLY A 16 42.22 -3.98 15.03
N GLY A 17 42.05 -3.47 13.81
CA GLY A 17 40.86 -3.69 12.99
C GLY A 17 39.74 -2.68 13.26
N ARG A 18 39.54 -1.69 12.37
CA ARG A 18 38.70 -1.84 11.17
C ARG A 18 37.33 -2.42 11.49
N GLY A 19 36.35 -1.53 11.59
CA GLY A 19 34.93 -1.84 11.73
C GLY A 19 34.22 -0.56 12.12
N GLY A 20 34.26 0.46 11.27
CA GLY A 20 33.33 0.47 10.15
C GLY A 20 32.08 1.14 10.66
N PHE A 21 32.04 2.46 10.51
CA PHE A 21 30.81 3.24 10.46
C PHE A 21 29.84 2.46 9.57
N VAL A 22 28.79 1.87 10.14
CA VAL A 22 27.77 1.17 9.37
C VAL A 22 26.62 2.16 9.15
N PRO A 23 26.54 2.86 8.01
CA PRO A 23 25.29 3.45 7.57
C PRO A 23 24.47 2.32 6.94
N ARG A 24 23.65 1.61 7.72
CA ARG A 24 22.75 0.59 7.18
C ARG A 24 21.57 0.45 8.15
N GLY A 25 20.49 1.21 8.00
CA GLY A 25 19.65 1.21 6.81
C GLY A 25 18.63 0.07 6.95
N GLY A 26 17.35 0.43 7.07
CA GLY A 26 16.25 -0.49 6.77
C GLY A 26 15.49 -1.05 7.97
N ARG A 27 15.05 -0.21 8.91
CA ARG A 27 13.91 -0.58 9.76
C ARG A 27 12.64 -0.47 8.92
N GLY A 28 12.33 -1.55 8.20
CA GLY A 28 11.00 -1.90 7.68
C GLY A 28 10.13 -0.73 7.24
N GLY A 29 10.57 0.02 6.22
CA GLY A 29 9.61 0.75 5.42
C GLY A 29 8.83 -0.31 4.65
N SER A 30 7.55 -0.50 4.97
CA SER A 30 6.60 -1.17 4.07
C SER A 30 6.94 -0.73 2.66
N SER A 31 7.34 -1.67 1.80
CA SER A 31 7.83 -1.38 0.46
C SER A 31 6.84 -0.44 -0.24
N PHE A 32 7.14 0.86 -0.23
CA PHE A 32 6.41 1.92 -0.93
C PHE A 32 6.85 1.93 -2.41
N GLY A 33 7.27 0.77 -2.91
CA GLY A 33 7.59 0.54 -4.31
C GLY A 33 6.38 -0.10 -4.99
N PRO A 34 6.28 0.03 -6.32
CA PRO A 34 5.28 -0.72 -7.08
C PRO A 34 5.39 -2.22 -6.74
N PRO A 35 4.26 -2.91 -6.54
CA PRO A 35 4.26 -4.27 -6.04
C PRO A 35 4.96 -5.24 -7.01
N ASP A 36 5.51 -6.32 -6.45
CA ASP A 36 6.17 -7.37 -7.23
C ASP A 36 5.24 -7.95 -8.30
N GLN A 37 3.95 -8.03 -7.99
CA GLN A 37 2.88 -8.45 -8.89
C GLN A 37 1.66 -7.55 -8.72
N VAL A 38 1.03 -7.24 -9.86
CA VAL A 38 -0.24 -6.53 -9.93
C VAL A 38 -1.30 -7.49 -10.45
N TYR A 39 -2.51 -7.39 -9.92
CA TYR A 39 -3.65 -8.24 -10.27
C TYR A 39 -4.76 -7.41 -10.85
N GLU A 40 -5.49 -7.96 -11.83
CA GLU A 40 -6.65 -7.31 -12.41
C GLU A 40 -7.69 -6.99 -11.33
N MET A 41 -8.08 -5.72 -11.25
CA MET A 41 -9.00 -5.20 -10.24
C MET A 41 -10.33 -4.80 -10.85
N GLY A 42 -10.32 -4.01 -11.92
CA GLY A 42 -11.53 -3.50 -12.52
C GLY A 42 -11.32 -2.92 -13.90
N THR A 43 -12.43 -2.64 -14.57
CA THR A 43 -12.47 -1.96 -15.87
C THR A 43 -13.07 -0.58 -15.72
N PHE A 44 -12.50 0.40 -16.41
CA PHE A 44 -13.05 1.74 -16.52
C PHE A 44 -14.44 1.68 -17.15
N VAL A 45 -15.40 2.41 -16.57
CA VAL A 45 -16.76 2.56 -17.10
C VAL A 45 -16.94 3.99 -17.61
N HIS A 46 -16.77 5.00 -16.76
CA HIS A 46 -16.87 6.42 -17.12
C HIS A 46 -16.17 7.31 -16.07
N ASP A 47 -15.90 8.56 -16.42
CA ASP A 47 -15.43 9.58 -15.47
C ASP A 47 -16.60 10.23 -14.73
N VAL A 48 -16.41 10.47 -13.43
CA VAL A 48 -17.39 11.15 -12.55
C VAL A 48 -16.67 12.21 -11.75
N GLU A 49 -16.97 13.48 -12.00
CA GLU A 49 -16.43 14.62 -11.24
C GLU A 49 -14.88 14.66 -11.13
N GLY A 50 -14.17 14.08 -12.10
CA GLY A 50 -12.71 13.99 -12.09
C GLY A 50 -12.15 12.69 -11.48
N GLU A 51 -13.00 11.81 -10.99
CA GLU A 51 -12.66 10.45 -10.55
C GLU A 51 -12.96 9.42 -11.65
N MET A 52 -12.34 8.25 -11.52
CA MET A 52 -12.53 7.15 -12.46
C MET A 52 -13.51 6.14 -11.85
N PHE A 53 -14.70 6.01 -12.43
CA PHE A 53 -15.68 5.02 -12.01
C PHE A 53 -15.39 3.68 -12.69
N CYS A 54 -15.14 2.65 -11.89
CA CYS A 54 -14.69 1.34 -12.35
C CYS A 54 -15.62 0.23 -11.86
N GLN A 55 -15.83 -0.77 -12.72
CA GLN A 55 -16.51 -2.00 -12.35
C GLN A 55 -15.48 -3.04 -11.90
N SER A 56 -15.70 -3.66 -10.75
CA SER A 56 -14.86 -4.77 -10.28
C SER A 56 -15.04 -5.99 -11.18
N ILE A 57 -13.92 -6.55 -11.61
CA ILE A 57 -13.85 -7.88 -12.25
C ILE A 57 -13.27 -8.93 -11.29
N ASN A 58 -12.94 -8.52 -10.06
CA ASN A 58 -12.37 -9.35 -9.03
C ASN A 58 -13.44 -9.75 -8.00
N VAL A 59 -13.31 -10.97 -7.46
CA VAL A 59 -14.16 -11.49 -6.38
C VAL A 59 -13.82 -10.81 -5.04
N LYS A 60 -12.58 -10.32 -4.87
CA LYS A 60 -12.14 -9.65 -3.64
C LYS A 60 -12.44 -8.15 -3.68
N ILE A 61 -12.68 -7.58 -2.51
CA ILE A 61 -12.97 -6.15 -2.33
C ILE A 61 -11.65 -5.40 -2.15
N PRO A 62 -11.41 -4.29 -2.86
CA PRO A 62 -10.20 -3.51 -2.67
C PRO A 62 -10.23 -2.78 -1.32
N TYR A 63 -9.06 -2.57 -0.71
CA TYR A 63 -8.97 -1.68 0.45
C TYR A 63 -9.21 -0.22 0.04
N PHE A 64 -9.85 0.55 0.91
CA PHE A 64 -9.87 2.01 0.80
C PHE A 64 -8.44 2.57 0.79
N ASN A 65 -8.20 3.59 -0.03
CA ASN A 65 -6.88 4.18 -0.27
C ASN A 65 -5.82 3.21 -0.82
N ALA A 66 -6.20 2.04 -1.34
CA ALA A 66 -5.26 1.15 -2.00
C ALA A 66 -4.73 1.81 -3.29
N PRO A 67 -3.42 1.77 -3.55
CA PRO A 67 -2.86 2.28 -4.79
C PRO A 67 -3.31 1.41 -5.97
N ILE A 68 -3.70 2.08 -7.05
CA ILE A 68 -4.11 1.48 -8.32
C ILE A 68 -3.04 1.76 -9.37
N TYR A 69 -2.82 0.75 -10.20
CA TYR A 69 -1.78 0.71 -11.22
C TYR A 69 -2.38 0.36 -12.58
N LEU A 70 -1.63 0.66 -13.63
CA LEU A 70 -1.81 0.07 -14.96
C LEU A 70 -1.06 -1.26 -15.06
N GLU A 71 -1.25 -1.98 -16.17
CA GLU A 71 -0.58 -3.25 -16.44
C GLU A 71 0.96 -3.14 -16.36
N ASN A 72 1.49 -2.01 -16.83
CA ASN A 72 2.91 -1.67 -16.75
C ASN A 72 3.38 -1.27 -15.33
N LYS A 73 2.55 -1.46 -14.30
CA LYS A 73 2.79 -1.10 -12.89
C LYS A 73 2.96 0.40 -12.63
N THR A 74 2.55 1.24 -13.58
CA THR A 74 2.58 2.69 -13.40
C THR A 74 1.44 3.08 -12.45
N PRO A 75 1.72 3.81 -11.36
CA PRO A 75 0.67 4.27 -10.46
C PRO A 75 -0.22 5.27 -11.20
N VAL A 76 -1.54 5.14 -11.03
CA VAL A 76 -2.53 6.07 -11.61
C VAL A 76 -3.32 6.81 -10.55
N GLY A 77 -3.45 6.25 -9.36
CA GLY A 77 -4.24 6.83 -8.31
C GLY A 77 -4.46 5.86 -7.17
N LYS A 78 -5.51 6.10 -6.40
CA LYS A 78 -5.90 5.26 -5.27
C LYS A 78 -7.41 5.09 -5.19
N VAL A 79 -7.85 3.98 -4.62
CA VAL A 79 -9.28 3.72 -4.36
C VAL A 79 -9.81 4.73 -3.35
N ASP A 80 -10.94 5.38 -3.67
CA ASP A 80 -11.59 6.31 -2.75
C ASP A 80 -12.87 5.75 -2.16
N GLU A 81 -13.77 5.26 -3.02
CA GLU A 81 -15.04 4.68 -2.61
C GLU A 81 -15.25 3.28 -3.19
N VAL A 82 -15.88 2.40 -2.43
CA VAL A 82 -16.32 1.08 -2.88
C VAL A 82 -17.81 0.95 -2.59
N LEU A 83 -18.58 0.64 -3.63
CA LEU A 83 -20.04 0.63 -3.59
C LEU A 83 -20.62 -0.49 -4.46
N GLY A 84 -21.95 -0.58 -4.48
CA GLY A 84 -22.68 -1.59 -5.25
C GLY A 84 -22.96 -2.87 -4.46
N PRO A 85 -23.82 -3.74 -5.03
CA PRO A 85 -24.16 -5.02 -4.41
C PRO A 85 -23.01 -6.03 -4.50
N LEU A 86 -22.99 -7.04 -3.62
CA LEU A 86 -21.91 -8.04 -3.53
C LEU A 86 -21.66 -8.82 -4.84
N ASN A 87 -22.69 -8.94 -5.68
CA ASN A 87 -22.58 -9.59 -6.99
C ASN A 87 -21.99 -8.67 -8.08
N GLN A 88 -22.02 -7.35 -7.88
CA GLN A 88 -21.54 -6.36 -8.85
C GLN A 88 -20.99 -5.14 -8.11
N VAL A 89 -19.75 -5.28 -7.66
CA VAL A 89 -19.04 -4.22 -6.93
C VAL A 89 -18.50 -3.18 -7.91
N TYR A 90 -18.65 -1.92 -7.55
CA TYR A 90 -18.08 -0.77 -8.22
C TYR A 90 -17.15 -0.02 -7.27
N PHE A 91 -16.18 0.70 -7.82
CA PHE A 91 -15.31 1.54 -7.03
C PHE A 91 -14.88 2.79 -7.80
N THR A 92 -14.61 3.86 -7.06
CA THR A 92 -14.02 5.07 -7.61
C THR A 92 -12.52 5.10 -7.33
N ILE A 93 -11.77 5.65 -8.29
CA ILE A 93 -10.34 5.91 -8.14
C ILE A 93 -10.13 7.41 -8.19
N LYS A 94 -9.49 7.94 -7.14
CA LYS A 94 -8.93 9.29 -7.16
C LYS A 94 -7.63 9.27 -7.95
N PRO A 95 -7.59 9.88 -9.15
CA PRO A 95 -6.36 9.97 -9.92
C PRO A 95 -5.32 10.79 -9.15
N GLN A 96 -4.04 10.42 -9.32
CA GLN A 96 -2.94 11.22 -8.80
C GLN A 96 -2.68 12.44 -9.71
N GLU A 97 -1.83 13.35 -9.23
CA GLU A 97 -1.46 14.55 -9.98
C GLU A 97 -0.92 14.21 -11.39
N GLY A 98 -1.44 14.91 -12.40
CA GLY A 98 -1.08 14.69 -13.80
C GLY A 98 -1.88 13.60 -14.53
N ILE A 99 -2.71 12.82 -13.82
CA ILE A 99 -3.63 11.85 -14.44
C ILE A 99 -5.02 12.47 -14.55
N GLN A 100 -5.62 12.40 -15.74
CA GLN A 100 -6.98 12.88 -15.99
C GLN A 100 -7.90 11.69 -16.22
N ALA A 101 -9.00 11.58 -15.47
CA ALA A 101 -9.95 10.47 -15.64
C ALA A 101 -10.47 10.35 -17.09
N LYS A 102 -10.64 11.49 -17.78
CA LYS A 102 -11.11 11.58 -19.16
C LYS A 102 -10.14 11.01 -20.21
N SER A 103 -8.88 10.74 -19.86
CA SER A 103 -7.93 10.13 -20.81
C SER A 103 -8.18 8.64 -21.02
N PHE A 104 -8.93 8.00 -20.12
CA PHE A 104 -9.25 6.57 -20.17
C PHE A 104 -10.55 6.33 -20.95
N LYS A 105 -10.65 5.13 -21.53
CA LYS A 105 -11.81 4.68 -22.30
C LYS A 105 -12.49 3.53 -21.60
N ALA A 106 -13.79 3.37 -21.84
CA ALA A 106 -14.55 2.25 -21.32
C ALA A 106 -13.87 0.92 -21.73
N GLY A 107 -13.61 0.06 -20.74
CA GLY A 107 -12.88 -1.20 -20.92
C GLY A 107 -11.40 -1.16 -20.58
N ASP A 108 -10.80 0.01 -20.34
CA ASP A 108 -9.42 0.10 -19.86
C ASP A 108 -9.28 -0.62 -18.51
N LYS A 109 -8.25 -1.46 -18.38
CA LYS A 109 -8.04 -2.30 -17.20
C LYS A 109 -7.17 -1.61 -16.17
N PHE A 110 -7.57 -1.75 -14.90
CA PHE A 110 -6.82 -1.29 -13.75
C PHE A 110 -6.42 -2.47 -12.86
N TYR A 111 -5.29 -2.29 -12.18
CA TYR A 111 -4.63 -3.33 -11.41
C TYR A 111 -4.31 -2.88 -9.99
N ILE A 112 -4.18 -3.84 -9.07
CA ILE A 112 -3.91 -3.60 -7.65
C ILE A 112 -2.82 -4.54 -7.14
N GLY A 113 -2.10 -4.13 -6.10
CA GLY A 113 -1.19 -5.01 -5.37
C GLY A 113 -1.96 -6.10 -4.60
N GLY A 114 -1.46 -7.34 -4.64
CA GLY A 114 -2.13 -8.48 -3.98
C GLY A 114 -2.23 -8.36 -2.46
N ASP A 115 -1.43 -7.51 -1.83
CA ASP A 115 -1.43 -7.23 -0.39
C ASP A 115 -2.55 -6.26 0.03
N LYS A 116 -3.30 -5.68 -0.92
CA LYS A 116 -4.35 -4.67 -0.68
C LYS A 116 -5.75 -5.14 -1.08
N LEU A 117 -6.06 -6.42 -0.84
CA LEU A 117 -7.39 -7.00 -1.10
C LEU A 117 -8.02 -7.57 0.17
N LEU A 118 -9.25 -7.15 0.48
CA LEU A 118 -10.07 -7.67 1.58
C LEU A 118 -10.81 -8.96 1.13
N PRO A 119 -10.78 -10.02 1.94
CA PRO A 119 -11.68 -11.17 1.75
C PRO A 119 -13.15 -10.75 1.92
N LEU A 120 -14.04 -11.27 1.08
CA LEU A 120 -15.49 -10.98 1.10
C LEU A 120 -16.13 -11.19 2.48
N GLU A 121 -15.66 -12.20 3.22
CA GLU A 121 -16.15 -12.56 4.56
C GLU A 121 -16.06 -11.40 5.56
N LYS A 122 -15.16 -10.43 5.36
CA LYS A 122 -15.03 -9.27 6.23
C LYS A 122 -16.06 -8.17 5.96
N CYS A 123 -16.65 -8.15 4.76
CA CYS A 123 -17.63 -7.15 4.37
C CYS A 123 -19.08 -7.55 4.70
N VAL A 124 -19.31 -8.84 4.96
CA VAL A 124 -20.60 -9.34 5.47
C VAL A 124 -20.51 -9.36 6.98
N ARG A 125 -21.27 -8.49 7.67
CA ARG A 125 -21.59 -8.73 9.08
C ARG A 125 -22.36 -10.04 9.11
N THR A 126 -21.74 -11.12 9.57
CA THR A 126 -22.48 -12.26 10.07
C THR A 126 -23.36 -11.70 11.20
N HIS A 127 -24.64 -11.46 10.93
CA HIS A 127 -25.62 -11.55 11.99
C HIS A 127 -25.50 -12.99 12.47
N GLN A 128 -24.70 -13.23 13.50
CA GLN A 128 -24.93 -14.37 14.37
C GLN A 128 -26.36 -14.18 14.85
N LEU A 129 -27.30 -14.84 14.19
CA LEU A 129 -28.58 -15.11 14.81
C LEU A 129 -28.22 -15.78 16.15
N PRO A 130 -28.74 -15.29 17.28
CA PRO A 130 -28.49 -15.95 18.55
C PRO A 130 -28.89 -17.43 18.37
N ALA A 131 -27.99 -18.32 18.77
CA ALA A 131 -28.24 -19.76 18.68
C ALA A 131 -29.63 -20.05 19.28
N PRO A 132 -30.49 -20.84 18.60
CA PRO A 132 -31.75 -21.24 19.21
C PRO A 132 -31.42 -21.99 20.52
N TYR A 133 -32.06 -21.54 21.61
CA TYR A 133 -31.95 -22.13 22.95
C TYR A 133 -32.30 -23.61 22.95
#